data_AF-A0A815R277-F1
#
_entry.id   AF-A0A815R277-F1
#
_cell.length_a   1.000
_cell.length_b   1.000
_cell.length_c   1.000
_cell.angle_alpha   90.00
_cell.angle_beta   90.00
_cell.angle_gamma   90.00
#
_symmetry.space_group_name_H-M   'P 1'
#
loop_
_entity.id
_entity.type
_entity.pdbx_description
1 polymer ?
#
loop_
_entity_poly.entity_id
_entity_poly.type
_entity_poly.pdbx_seq_one_letter_code
_entity_poly.pdbx_strand_id
1 'polypeptide(L)'
;MASTERSSTESNNASSSSDRNDEKKTSSNNDKESGFECNICLETAHNAVLSLCGHLFCWPCIHQWLETRIHNPTCPVCKSSISREKLIPIYGRNAPQTDPRFLSNAVYFPHEINTV
;
A
#
# COMPACT_ATOMS: atom_id res chain seq x y z
N MET A 1 -43.63 40.71 2.00
CA MET A 1 -43.93 39.27 2.12
C MET A 1 -43.67 38.93 3.58
N ALA A 2 -44.69 39.09 4.43
CA ALA A 2 -45.49 38.00 5.03
C ALA A 2 -44.61 37.11 5.94
N SER A 3 -44.71 37.25 7.27
CA SER A 3 -45.49 36.37 8.17
C SER A 3 -45.00 34.90 8.06
N THR A 4 -44.60 34.18 9.11
CA THR A 4 -45.41 33.86 10.30
C THR A 4 -44.52 33.07 11.27
N GLU A 5 -44.87 33.14 12.55
CA GLU A 5 -44.36 32.36 13.67
C GLU A 5 -44.69 30.85 13.52
N ARG A 6 -44.03 30.00 14.34
CA ARG A 6 -44.69 29.23 15.44
C ARG A 6 -44.23 27.77 15.59
N SER A 7 -44.07 27.42 16.87
CA SER A 7 -44.40 26.16 17.55
C SER A 7 -43.52 24.92 17.42
N SER A 8 -42.94 24.63 18.58
CA SER A 8 -42.77 23.33 19.22
C SER A 8 -43.84 22.29 18.88
N THR A 9 -43.40 21.05 18.67
CA THR A 9 -44.07 19.86 19.22
C THR A 9 -43.02 18.84 19.64
N GLU A 10 -43.06 18.53 20.91
CA GLU A 10 -42.36 17.45 21.59
C GLU A 10 -43.03 16.11 21.24
N SER A 11 -42.24 15.05 21.09
CA SER A 11 -42.70 13.67 21.36
C SER A 11 -41.50 12.78 21.60
N ASN A 12 -41.30 12.49 22.88
CA ASN A 12 -40.45 11.43 23.38
C ASN A 12 -41.02 10.07 22.94
N ASN A 13 -40.17 9.15 22.49
CA ASN A 13 -40.40 7.74 22.80
C ASN A 13 -39.08 7.03 23.06
N ALA A 14 -39.07 6.37 24.22
CA ALA A 14 -37.96 5.62 24.77
C ALA A 14 -37.69 4.37 23.95
N SER A 15 -36.41 4.03 23.84
CA SER A 15 -35.98 2.65 23.66
C SER A 15 -34.69 2.48 24.44
N SER A 16 -34.86 2.04 25.68
CA SER A 16 -33.79 1.42 26.46
C SER A 16 -33.36 0.13 25.78
N SER A 17 -32.08 -0.06 25.50
CA SER A 17 -31.46 -1.38 25.50
C SER A 17 -29.96 -1.22 25.70
N SER A 18 -29.50 -1.95 26.71
CA SER A 18 -28.18 -1.94 27.29
C SER A 18 -27.09 -2.51 26.38
N ASP A 19 -25.86 -2.31 26.84
CA ASP A 19 -24.63 -3.05 26.54
C ASP A 19 -23.81 -2.61 25.32
N ARG A 20 -22.65 -2.00 25.61
CA ARG A 20 -21.38 -2.75 25.64
C ARG A 20 -20.21 -1.89 26.16
N ASN A 21 -19.62 -2.39 27.26
CA ASN A 21 -18.27 -2.25 27.78
C ASN A 21 -17.41 -1.03 27.39
N ASP A 22 -17.15 -0.21 28.40
CA ASP A 22 -15.95 0.61 28.54
C ASP A 22 -14.77 -0.32 28.90
N GLU A 23 -13.93 -0.64 27.92
CA GLU A 23 -12.60 -1.18 28.18
C GLU A 23 -11.55 -0.13 27.79
N LYS A 24 -10.98 0.41 28.86
CA LYS A 24 -9.88 1.35 28.95
C LYS A 24 -8.67 0.91 28.11
N LYS A 25 -8.41 1.75 27.11
CA LYS A 25 -7.18 2.03 26.35
C LYS A 25 -5.86 1.84 27.14
N THR A 26 -4.92 1.09 26.55
CA THR A 26 -3.44 1.29 26.47
C THR A 26 -2.78 -0.04 26.06
N SER A 27 -1.86 -0.20 25.11
CA SER A 27 -1.18 0.65 24.13
C SER A 27 -0.48 -0.30 23.16
N SER A 28 -0.75 -0.16 21.87
CA SER A 28 0.26 -0.30 20.82
C SER A 28 -0.11 0.76 19.81
N ASN A 29 0.72 1.80 19.71
CA ASN A 29 0.48 2.92 18.80
C ASN A 29 0.23 2.35 17.40
N ASN A 30 -1.02 2.46 16.92
CA ASN A 30 -1.27 2.50 15.48
C ASN A 30 -0.80 3.87 15.01
N ASP A 31 0.50 4.12 15.14
CA ASP A 31 1.22 4.88 14.15
C ASP A 31 0.95 4.07 12.88
N LYS A 32 -0.12 4.43 12.15
CA LYS A 32 -0.22 4.14 10.74
C LYS A 32 0.95 4.91 10.14
N GLU A 33 2.16 4.38 10.31
CA GLU A 33 3.29 4.71 9.49
C GLU A 33 2.76 4.40 8.11
N SER A 34 2.37 5.46 7.40
CA SER A 34 1.83 5.44 6.07
C SER A 34 2.95 4.94 5.16
N GLY A 35 3.20 3.64 5.21
CA GLY A 35 4.17 2.96 4.39
C GLY A 35 3.76 3.12 2.94
N PHE A 36 4.74 3.08 2.05
CA PHE A 36 4.46 3.11 0.63
C PHE A 36 3.79 1.79 0.21
N GLU A 37 2.69 1.87 -0.54
CA GLU A 37 1.96 0.70 -1.04
C GLU A 37 2.41 0.32 -2.46
N CYS A 38 2.58 -0.98 -2.71
CA CYS A 38 2.98 -1.49 -4.02
C CYS A 38 1.78 -1.57 -4.98
N ASN A 39 1.92 -1.01 -6.18
CA ASN A 39 0.87 -1.03 -7.22
C ASN A 39 0.69 -2.38 -7.94
N ILE A 40 1.31 -3.47 -7.46
CA ILE A 40 1.14 -4.82 -8.01
C ILE A 40 0.52 -5.76 -6.97
N CYS A 41 1.14 -5.89 -5.78
CA CYS A 41 0.61 -6.76 -4.72
C CYS A 41 -0.39 -6.05 -3.78
N LEU A 42 -0.49 -4.72 -3.83
CA LEU A 42 -1.39 -3.91 -2.99
C LEU A 42 -1.10 -4.01 -1.49
N GLU A 43 0.12 -4.38 -1.12
CA GLU A 43 0.61 -4.43 0.25
C GLU A 43 1.71 -3.37 0.47
N THR A 44 2.18 -3.22 1.71
CA THR A 44 3.37 -2.42 2.04
C THR A 44 4.55 -2.86 1.18
N ALA A 45 5.18 -1.90 0.51
CA ALA A 45 6.22 -2.17 -0.46
C ALA A 45 7.53 -2.57 0.22
N HIS A 46 7.90 -3.84 0.07
CA HIS A 46 9.19 -4.36 0.49
C HIS A 46 10.23 -4.11 -0.62
N ASN A 47 11.41 -3.59 -0.23
CA ASN A 47 12.47 -3.25 -1.19
C ASN A 47 11.92 -2.32 -2.29
N ALA A 48 11.28 -1.24 -1.86
CA ALA A 48 10.51 -0.35 -2.71
C ALA A 48 11.37 0.30 -3.80
N VAL A 49 10.83 0.31 -5.02
CA VAL A 49 11.43 0.97 -6.18
C VAL A 49 10.40 1.88 -6.85
N LEU A 50 10.84 3.03 -7.32
CA LEU A 50 10.07 3.96 -8.13
C LEU A 50 10.45 3.82 -9.60
N SER A 51 9.43 3.79 -10.44
CA SER A 51 9.58 4.05 -11.88
C SER A 51 9.75 5.54 -12.15
N LEU A 52 10.32 5.91 -13.30
CA LEU A 52 10.44 7.31 -13.72
C LEU A 52 9.08 8.00 -13.91
N CYS A 53 8.01 7.24 -14.14
CA CYS A 53 6.65 7.76 -14.19
C CYS A 53 6.02 7.96 -12.79
N GLY A 54 6.74 7.68 -11.71
CA GLY A 54 6.32 7.95 -10.32
C GLY A 54 5.52 6.84 -9.63
N HIS A 55 5.24 5.72 -10.30
CA HIS A 55 4.55 4.59 -9.67
C HIS A 55 5.52 3.70 -8.89
N LEU A 56 5.05 3.23 -7.73
CA LEU A 56 5.84 2.52 -6.73
C LEU A 56 5.50 1.03 -6.68
N PHE A 57 6.54 0.21 -6.55
CA PHE A 57 6.43 -1.25 -6.53
C PHE A 57 7.41 -1.88 -5.55
N CYS A 58 7.13 -3.11 -5.11
CA CYS A 58 8.17 -4.00 -4.58
C CYS A 58 9.13 -4.36 -5.71
N TRP A 59 10.43 -4.44 -5.41
CA TRP A 59 11.43 -4.95 -6.34
C TRP A 59 11.05 -6.31 -6.99
N PRO A 60 10.71 -7.38 -6.23
CA PRO A 60 10.37 -8.68 -6.83
C PRO A 60 9.15 -8.59 -7.77
N CYS A 61 8.13 -7.80 -7.39
CA CYS A 61 6.92 -7.66 -8.19
C CYS A 61 7.19 -7.01 -9.55
N ILE A 62 7.91 -5.88 -9.57
CA ILE A 62 8.20 -5.20 -10.83
C ILE A 62 9.26 -5.96 -11.64
N HIS A 63 10.19 -6.66 -11.00
CA HIS A 63 11.20 -7.45 -11.68
C HIS A 63 10.58 -8.62 -12.45
N GLN A 64 9.68 -9.39 -11.83
CA GLN A 64 8.92 -10.45 -12.51
C GLN A 64 8.05 -9.89 -13.66
N TRP A 65 7.46 -8.72 -13.47
CA TRP A 65 6.70 -8.03 -14.52
C TRP A 65 7.56 -7.68 -15.75
N LEU A 66 8.80 -7.22 -15.51
CA LEU A 66 9.77 -6.90 -16.55
C LEU A 66 10.27 -8.16 -17.28
N GLU A 67 10.51 -9.26 -16.56
CA GLU A 67 10.94 -10.54 -17.14
C GLU A 67 9.89 -11.14 -18.07
N THR A 68 8.60 -10.93 -17.76
CA THR A 68 7.49 -11.39 -18.61
C THR A 68 7.35 -10.54 -19.90
N ARG A 69 7.97 -9.34 -19.97
CA ARG A 69 7.78 -8.37 -21.07
C ARG A 69 9.09 -7.84 -21.62
N ILE A 70 9.87 -8.73 -22.22
CA ILE A 70 11.23 -8.44 -22.70
C ILE A 70 11.29 -7.35 -23.79
N HIS A 71 10.36 -7.36 -24.75
CA HIS A 71 10.46 -6.49 -25.94
C HIS A 71 9.96 -5.06 -25.74
N ASN A 72 9.02 -4.83 -24.81
CA ASN A 72 8.47 -3.50 -24.55
C ASN A 72 7.88 -3.41 -23.13
N PRO A 73 8.73 -3.38 -22.11
CA PRO A 73 8.27 -3.26 -20.73
C PRO A 73 7.60 -1.90 -20.49
N THR A 74 6.37 -1.94 -19.98
CA THR A 74 5.56 -0.76 -19.67
C THR A 74 5.09 -0.80 -18.22
N CYS A 75 4.87 0.39 -17.65
CA CYS A 75 4.36 0.53 -16.29
C CYS A 75 3.00 -0.16 -16.15
N PRO A 76 2.80 -1.05 -15.15
CA PRO A 76 1.50 -1.70 -14.90
C PRO A 76 0.35 -0.70 -14.77
N VAL A 77 0.63 0.48 -14.21
CA VAL A 77 -0.38 1.51 -13.92
C VAL A 77 -0.65 2.40 -15.13
N CYS A 78 0.32 3.21 -15.56
CA CYS A 78 0.10 4.25 -16.58
C CYS A 78 0.60 3.91 -17.98
N LYS A 79 1.15 2.70 -18.19
CA LYS A 79 1.68 2.22 -19.48
C LYS A 79 2.89 2.98 -20.05
N SER A 80 3.47 3.93 -19.33
CA SER A 80 4.74 4.55 -19.72
C SER A 80 5.86 3.51 -19.85
N SER A 81 6.80 3.72 -20.77
CA SER A 81 7.97 2.85 -20.92
C SER A 81 8.80 2.81 -19.63
N ILE A 82 9.19 1.61 -19.20
CA ILE A 82 10.04 1.39 -18.02
C ILE A 82 11.18 0.44 -18.36
N SER A 83 12.29 0.49 -17.64
CA SER A 83 13.37 -0.50 -17.75
C SER A 83 14.00 -0.76 -16.39
N ARG A 84 14.67 -1.90 -16.22
CA ARG A 84 15.25 -2.33 -14.94
C ARG A 84 16.26 -1.31 -14.39
N GLU A 85 17.07 -0.75 -15.27
CA GLU A 85 18.17 0.18 -14.95
C GLU A 85 17.64 1.53 -14.49
N LYS A 86 16.43 1.90 -14.94
CA LYS A 86 15.76 3.17 -14.68
C LYS A 86 14.87 3.13 -13.44
N LEU A 87 14.79 2.00 -12.74
CA LEU A 87 14.13 1.91 -11.45
C LEU A 87 15.02 2.52 -10.37
N ILE A 88 14.43 3.36 -9.53
CA ILE A 88 15.08 4.11 -8.47
C ILE A 88 14.69 3.47 -7.13
N PRO A 89 15.61 2.80 -6.42
CA PRO A 89 15.34 2.29 -5.07
C PRO A 89 15.03 3.40 -4.06
N ILE A 90 14.12 3.12 -3.13
CA ILE A 90 13.73 4.06 -2.08
C ILE A 90 14.31 3.60 -0.75
N TYR A 91 15.28 4.38 -0.27
CA TYR A 91 15.90 4.17 1.03
C TYR A 91 15.27 5.14 2.04
N GLY A 92 14.20 4.70 2.69
CA GLY A 92 13.58 5.43 3.81
C GLY A 92 14.47 5.47 5.06
N ARG A 93 14.06 6.26 6.05
CA ARG A 93 14.62 6.20 7.42
C ARG A 93 14.31 4.78 7.94
N ASN A 94 15.33 3.95 8.12
CA ASN A 94 15.24 2.50 8.46
C ASN A 94 15.17 1.53 7.26
N ALA A 95 15.39 1.98 6.02
CA ALA A 95 15.52 1.05 4.90
C ALA A 95 16.90 0.36 4.88
N PRO A 96 16.99 -0.87 4.32
CA PRO A 96 18.27 -1.51 4.06
C PRO A 96 19.13 -0.61 3.17
N GLN A 97 20.43 -0.48 3.49
CA GLN A 97 21.38 0.28 2.66
C GLN A 97 21.91 -0.50 1.45
N THR A 98 21.26 -1.61 1.12
CA THR A 98 21.62 -2.48 0.00
C THR A 98 20.68 -2.25 -1.16
N ASP A 99 21.22 -2.04 -2.35
CA ASP A 99 20.40 -1.88 -3.54
C ASP A 99 19.67 -3.21 -3.84
N PRO A 100 18.32 -3.18 -3.85
CA PRO A 100 17.53 -4.40 -3.98
C PRO A 100 17.70 -5.08 -5.33
N ARG A 101 18.22 -4.37 -6.34
CA ARG A 101 18.45 -4.91 -7.69
C ARG A 101 19.59 -5.92 -7.75
N PHE A 102 20.44 -5.96 -6.71
CA PHE A 102 21.51 -6.96 -6.55
C PHE A 102 21.11 -8.13 -5.66
N LEU A 103 19.96 -8.05 -4.98
CA LEU A 103 19.45 -9.17 -4.21
C LEU A 103 19.06 -10.28 -5.18
N SER A 104 19.59 -11.48 -4.96
CA SER A 104 19.30 -12.63 -5.80
C SER A 104 17.85 -13.07 -5.63
N ASN A 105 17.27 -13.67 -6.67
CA ASN A 105 15.90 -14.22 -6.62
C ASN A 105 15.74 -15.26 -5.49
N ALA A 106 16.83 -15.92 -5.08
CA ALA A 106 16.86 -16.88 -3.96
C ALA A 106 16.49 -16.25 -2.60
N VAL A 107 16.62 -14.93 -2.44
CA VAL A 107 16.23 -14.22 -1.21
C VAL A 107 14.73 -13.90 -1.19
N TYR A 108 14.07 -13.84 -2.35
CA TYR A 108 12.66 -13.46 -2.48
C TYR A 108 11.69 -14.63 -2.69
N PHE A 109 12.16 -15.73 -3.29
CA PHE A 109 11.34 -16.91 -3.58
C PHE A 109 12.02 -18.21 -3.09
N PRO A 110 12.03 -18.49 -1.77
CA PRO A 110 12.65 -19.70 -1.24
C PRO A 110 11.88 -21.00 -1.57
N HIS A 111 10.72 -20.94 -2.22
CA HIS A 111 9.84 -22.11 -2.43
C HIS A 111 9.76 -22.69 -3.86
N GLU A 112 10.48 -22.15 -4.85
CA GLU A 112 10.43 -22.67 -6.23
C GLU A 112 11.77 -23.23 -6.75
N ILE A 113 12.56 -23.84 -5.86
CA ILE A 113 13.69 -24.70 -6.26
C ILE A 113 13.43 -26.15 -5.84
N ASN A 114 12.39 -26.75 -6.42
CA ASN A 114 12.41 -28.18 -6.67
C ASN A 114 12.45 -28.38 -8.19
N THR A 115 13.67 -28.43 -8.69
CA THR A 115 14.04 -28.96 -9.99
C THR A 115 13.71 -30.46 -10.03
N VAL A 116 12.72 -30.88 -10.83
CA VAL A 116 12.77 -31.84 -11.96
C VAL A 116 11.35 -32.19 -12.42
#